data_AF-A0ABD5ZBS5-F1
#
_entry.id   AF-A0ABD5ZBS5-F1
#
_cell.length_a   1.000
_cell.length_b   1.000
_cell.length_c   1.000
_cell.angle_alpha   90.00
_cell.angle_beta   90.00
_cell.angle_gamma   90.00
#
_symmetry.space_group_name_H-M   'P 1'
#
loop_
_entity.id
_entity.type
_entity.pdbx_description
1 polymer ?
#
loop_
_entity_poly.entity_id
_entity_poly.type
_entity_poly.pdbx_seq_one_letter_code
_entity_poly.pdbx_strand_id
1 'polypeptide(L)'
;MNGLLVFIAMLWLVLAIAVAFHANGQGRSGLFWFIVVFILGIFGVVFYLLAITGGSSEESTGEVPGSGPTARSFERRVRNQQTLFFAVEEHLRNHGVVTKTGLQNTVFPEHPVGYETESDWWDDFVLPELEEREKFERVDGIENGWKLASNG
;
A
#
# COMPACT_ATOMS: atom_id res chain seq x y z
N MET A 1 -2.82 -14.08 -19.89
CA MET A 1 -1.66 -13.37 -19.31
C MET A 1 -0.42 -14.26 -19.17
N ASN A 2 -0.56 -15.59 -19.04
CA ASN A 2 0.58 -16.51 -18.92
C ASN A 2 1.53 -16.52 -20.14
N GLY A 3 1.01 -16.28 -21.36
CA GLY A 3 1.81 -16.29 -22.59
C GLY A 3 2.90 -15.21 -22.65
N LEU A 4 2.62 -14.01 -22.11
CA LEU A 4 3.59 -12.91 -22.10
C LEU A 4 4.77 -13.21 -21.17
N LEU A 5 4.50 -13.74 -19.97
CA LEU A 5 5.54 -14.11 -19.01
C LEU A 5 6.44 -15.22 -19.56
N VAL A 6 5.86 -16.22 -20.22
CA VAL A 6 6.62 -17.30 -20.86
C VAL A 6 7.49 -16.75 -21.99
N PHE A 7 6.96 -15.83 -22.80
CA PHE A 7 7.72 -15.18 -23.87
C PHE A 7 8.90 -14.37 -23.31
N ILE A 8 8.66 -13.55 -22.28
CA ILE A 8 9.71 -12.77 -21.60
C ILE A 8 10.77 -13.71 -21.01
N ALA A 9 10.38 -14.79 -20.35
CA ALA A 9 11.31 -15.77 -19.78
C ALA A 9 12.17 -16.46 -20.85
N MET A 10 11.59 -16.83 -22.00
CA MET A 10 12.35 -17.39 -23.12
C MET A 10 13.34 -16.38 -23.71
N LEU A 11 12.92 -15.12 -23.90
CA LEU A 11 13.79 -14.06 -24.41
C LEU A 11 14.97 -13.81 -23.45
N TRP A 12 14.69 -13.83 -22.15
CA TRP A 12 15.69 -13.69 -21.11
C TRP A 12 16.70 -14.84 -21.10
N LEU A 13 16.23 -16.08 -21.28
CA LEU A 13 17.10 -17.26 -21.36
C LEU A 13 18.06 -17.18 -22.55
N VAL A 14 17.56 -16.79 -23.73
CA VAL A 14 18.41 -16.62 -24.92
C VAL A 14 19.48 -15.55 -24.69
N LEU A 15 19.13 -14.46 -24.01
CA LEU A 15 20.06 -13.38 -23.69
C LEU A 15 21.15 -13.87 -22.70
N ALA A 16 20.78 -14.64 -21.68
CA ALA A 16 21.73 -15.25 -20.76
C ALA A 16 22.73 -16.19 -21.47
N ILE A 17 22.26 -17.00 -22.42
CA ILE A 17 23.10 -17.89 -23.24
C ILE A 17 24.05 -17.09 -24.13
N ALA A 18 23.55 -16.03 -24.79
CA ALA A 18 24.37 -15.17 -25.64
C ALA A 18 25.50 -14.49 -24.86
N VAL A 19 25.20 -13.98 -23.66
CA VAL A 19 26.21 -13.38 -22.78
C VAL A 19 27.24 -14.43 -22.31
N ALA A 20 26.81 -15.65 -22.01
CA ALA A 20 27.71 -16.73 -21.62
C ALA A 20 28.73 -17.07 -22.72
N PHE A 21 28.27 -17.18 -23.97
CA PHE A 21 29.16 -17.41 -25.12
C PHE A 21 30.09 -16.23 -25.36
N HIS A 22 29.58 -15.00 -25.25
CA HIS A 22 30.40 -13.80 -25.41
C HIS A 22 31.51 -13.70 -24.34
N ALA A 23 31.18 -13.99 -23.08
CA ALA A 23 32.14 -13.99 -21.98
C ALA A 23 33.22 -15.07 -22.16
N ASN A 24 32.84 -16.26 -22.63
CA ASN A 24 33.77 -17.34 -22.93
C ASN A 24 34.78 -16.94 -24.02
N GLY A 25 34.34 -16.20 -25.05
CA GLY A 25 35.22 -15.66 -26.09
C GLY A 25 36.24 -14.63 -25.60
N GLN A 26 36.00 -14.01 -24.43
CA GLN A 26 36.92 -13.03 -23.82
C GLN A 26 37.81 -13.63 -22.71
N GLY A 27 37.88 -14.96 -22.58
CA GLY A 27 38.68 -15.63 -21.56
C GLY A 27 38.13 -15.49 -20.13
N ARG A 28 36.85 -15.10 -19.98
CA ARG A 28 36.14 -15.09 -18.71
C ARG A 28 35.29 -16.35 -18.57
N SER A 29 34.94 -16.74 -17.35
CA SER A 29 34.08 -17.91 -17.13
C SER A 29 32.65 -17.67 -17.63
N GLY A 30 32.31 -18.27 -18.77
CA GLY A 30 30.96 -18.15 -19.35
C GLY A 30 29.85 -18.61 -18.40
N LEU A 31 30.11 -19.66 -17.59
CA LEU A 31 29.20 -20.15 -16.57
C LEU A 31 28.90 -19.11 -15.49
N PHE A 32 29.92 -18.36 -15.03
CA PHE A 32 29.74 -17.33 -14.03
C PHE A 32 28.84 -16.21 -14.55
N TRP A 33 29.11 -15.73 -15.76
CA TRP A 33 28.31 -14.68 -16.38
C TRP A 33 26.89 -15.13 -16.72
N PHE A 34 26.70 -16.39 -17.10
CA PHE A 34 25.36 -16.99 -17.24
C PHE A 34 24.58 -16.90 -15.93
N ILE A 35 25.18 -17.33 -14.81
CA ILE A 35 24.53 -17.31 -13.48
C ILE A 35 24.20 -15.87 -13.04
N VAL A 36 25.14 -14.94 -13.20
CA VAL A 36 24.94 -13.53 -12.84
C VAL A 36 23.76 -12.93 -13.58
N VAL A 37 23.71 -13.14 -14.89
CA VAL A 37 22.60 -12.69 -15.73
C VAL A 37 21.34 -13.40 -15.25
N PHE A 38 21.28 -14.73 -15.24
CA PHE A 38 20.10 -15.50 -14.84
C PHE A 38 19.47 -15.03 -13.51
N ILE A 39 20.28 -14.79 -12.48
CA ILE A 39 19.82 -14.29 -11.18
C ILE A 39 19.20 -12.89 -11.31
N LEU A 40 19.85 -11.96 -12.04
CA LEU A 40 19.31 -10.62 -12.28
C LEU A 40 17.95 -10.66 -12.97
N GLY A 41 17.75 -11.60 -13.90
CA GLY A 41 16.48 -11.82 -14.57
C GLY A 41 15.37 -12.26 -13.61
N ILE A 42 15.67 -13.22 -12.74
CA ILE A 42 14.72 -13.66 -11.69
C ILE A 42 14.31 -12.48 -10.81
N PHE A 43 15.28 -11.68 -10.34
CA PHE A 43 14.96 -10.50 -9.53
C PHE A 43 14.05 -9.53 -10.28
N GLY A 44 14.32 -9.26 -11.56
CA GLY A 44 13.45 -8.42 -12.39
C GLY A 44 12.01 -8.93 -12.47
N VAL A 45 11.82 -10.25 -12.66
CA VAL A 45 10.50 -10.88 -12.68
C VAL A 45 9.81 -10.76 -11.31
N VAL A 46 10.53 -11.01 -10.22
CA VAL A 46 9.98 -10.89 -8.86
C VAL A 46 9.56 -9.45 -8.57
N PHE A 47 10.39 -8.46 -8.87
CA PHE A 47 10.05 -7.04 -8.69
C PHE A 47 8.84 -6.63 -9.55
N TYR A 48 8.77 -7.11 -10.80
CA TYR A 48 7.63 -6.85 -11.67
C TYR A 48 6.33 -7.43 -11.11
N LEU A 49 6.39 -8.68 -10.63
CA LEU A 49 5.25 -9.32 -9.98
C LEU A 49 4.84 -8.56 -8.72
N LEU A 50 5.79 -8.19 -7.86
CA LEU A 50 5.54 -7.40 -6.65
C LEU A 50 4.91 -6.04 -6.96
N ALA A 51 5.41 -5.34 -7.98
CA ALA A 51 4.87 -4.06 -8.42
C ALA A 51 3.42 -4.19 -8.93
N ILE A 52 3.11 -5.27 -9.64
CA ILE A 52 1.73 -5.52 -10.10
C ILE A 52 0.83 -5.94 -8.95
N THR A 53 1.27 -6.85 -8.08
CA THR A 53 0.45 -7.30 -6.95
C THR A 53 0.25 -6.20 -5.92
N GLY A 54 1.22 -5.31 -5.72
CA GLY A 54 1.08 -4.14 -4.85
C GLY A 54 0.21 -3.03 -5.44
N GLY A 55 -0.05 -3.05 -6.75
CA GLY A 55 -1.00 -2.14 -7.41
C GLY A 55 -2.41 -2.73 -7.58
N SER A 56 -2.66 -3.97 -7.15
CA SER A 56 -3.92 -4.69 -7.41
C SER A 56 -4.89 -4.70 -6.24
N SER A 57 -4.99 -3.59 -5.50
CA SER A 57 -6.17 -3.27 -4.68
C SER A 57 -7.16 -2.40 -5.48
N GLU A 58 -7.29 -2.64 -6.78
CA GLU A 58 -8.44 -2.16 -7.56
C GLU A 58 -9.53 -3.22 -7.51
N GLU A 59 -10.35 -3.09 -6.47
CA GLU A 59 -11.69 -3.62 -6.32
C GLU A 59 -12.43 -3.57 -7.66
N SER A 60 -12.83 -4.74 -8.17
CA SER A 60 -13.64 -4.89 -9.37
C SER A 60 -15.02 -4.28 -9.14
N THR A 61 -15.13 -2.97 -9.35
CA THR A 61 -16.39 -2.29 -9.57
C THR A 61 -16.61 -2.22 -11.07
N GLY A 62 -17.68 -2.85 -11.54
CA GLY A 62 -18.16 -2.67 -12.91
C GLY A 62 -18.58 -1.22 -13.11
N GLU A 63 -17.62 -0.34 -13.40
CA GLU A 63 -17.87 1.04 -13.77
C GLU A 63 -18.05 1.14 -15.29
N VAL A 64 -19.21 1.69 -15.67
CA VAL A 64 -19.50 2.13 -17.03
C VAL A 64 -18.54 3.30 -17.34
N PRO A 65 -17.73 3.23 -18.42
CA PRO A 65 -16.74 4.26 -18.71
C PRO A 65 -17.46 5.54 -19.16
N GLY A 66 -17.53 6.54 -18.28
CA GLY A 66 -18.08 7.86 -18.64
C GLY A 66 -18.62 8.73 -17.50
N SER A 67 -18.73 8.24 -16.27
CA SER A 67 -19.21 9.05 -15.14
C SER A 67 -18.07 9.42 -14.20
N GLY A 68 -17.68 10.69 -14.17
CA GLY A 68 -16.91 11.23 -13.05
C GLY A 68 -17.63 10.97 -11.71
N PRO A 69 -16.95 11.21 -10.56
CA PRO A 69 -17.51 10.92 -9.24
C PRO A 69 -18.91 11.51 -9.15
N THR A 70 -19.92 10.62 -9.14
CA THR A 70 -21.31 11.06 -9.07
C THR A 70 -21.49 11.86 -7.77
N ALA A 71 -22.36 12.87 -7.77
CA ALA A 71 -22.66 13.64 -6.56
C ALA A 71 -22.98 12.72 -5.36
N ARG A 72 -23.58 11.55 -5.61
CA ARG A 72 -23.87 10.52 -4.60
C ARG A 72 -22.64 9.81 -4.03
N SER A 73 -21.60 9.54 -4.82
CA SER A 73 -20.37 8.90 -4.28
C SER A 73 -19.51 9.91 -3.52
N PHE A 74 -19.48 11.17 -3.96
CA PHE A 74 -18.84 12.26 -3.20
C PHE A 74 -19.54 12.52 -1.86
N GLU A 75 -20.87 12.65 -1.86
CA GLU A 75 -21.65 12.82 -0.64
C GLU A 75 -21.50 11.65 0.34
N ARG A 76 -21.39 10.41 -0.17
CA ARG A 76 -21.15 9.23 0.67
C ARG A 76 -19.76 9.28 1.30
N ARG A 77 -18.72 9.66 0.55
CA ARG A 77 -17.35 9.83 1.09
C ARG A 77 -17.32 10.88 2.19
N VAL A 78 -17.85 12.09 1.93
CA VAL A 78 -17.85 13.18 2.93
C VAL A 78 -18.59 12.79 4.22
N ARG A 79 -19.73 12.11 4.10
CA ARG A 79 -20.51 11.69 5.27
C ARG A 79 -19.80 10.62 6.09
N ASN A 80 -19.20 9.63 5.43
CA ASN A 80 -18.46 8.56 6.09
C ASN A 80 -17.22 9.09 6.82
N GLN A 81 -16.53 10.08 6.25
CA GLN A 81 -15.39 10.74 6.89
C GLN A 81 -15.81 11.45 8.18
N GLN A 82 -16.91 12.22 8.15
CA GLN A 82 -17.39 12.91 9.35
C GLN A 82 -17.75 11.93 10.47
N THR A 83 -18.49 10.86 10.16
CA THR A 83 -18.85 9.82 11.15
C THR A 83 -17.63 9.18 11.78
N LEU A 84 -16.59 8.87 10.99
CA LEU A 84 -15.35 8.30 11.49
C LEU A 84 -14.67 9.22 12.51
N PHE A 85 -14.53 10.52 12.19
CA PHE A 85 -13.86 11.44 13.11
C PHE A 85 -14.66 11.70 14.38
N PHE A 86 -15.99 11.59 14.33
CA PHE A 86 -16.81 11.58 15.54
C PHE A 86 -16.54 10.34 16.40
N ALA A 87 -16.45 9.15 15.78
CA ALA A 87 -16.13 7.92 16.52
C ALA A 87 -14.72 7.96 17.14
N VAL A 88 -13.72 8.44 16.41
CA VAL A 88 -12.35 8.64 16.92
C VAL A 88 -12.35 9.62 18.09
N GLU A 89 -13.04 10.76 17.96
CA GLU A 89 -13.13 11.76 19.02
C GLU A 89 -13.85 11.22 20.27
N GLU A 90 -14.98 10.54 20.09
CA GLU A 90 -15.71 9.90 21.18
C GLU A 90 -14.85 8.86 21.90
N HIS A 91 -14.12 8.05 21.15
CA HIS A 91 -13.24 7.04 21.72
C HIS A 91 -12.09 7.67 22.52
N LEU A 92 -11.44 8.72 21.99
CA LEU A 92 -10.41 9.49 22.70
C LEU A 92 -10.98 10.21 23.93
N ARG A 93 -12.20 10.74 23.87
CA ARG A 93 -12.87 11.40 25.00
C ARG A 93 -13.15 10.43 26.14
N ASN A 94 -13.58 9.21 25.82
CA ASN A 94 -13.94 8.20 26.80
C ASN A 94 -12.71 7.53 27.47
N HIS A 95 -11.60 7.40 26.74
CA HIS A 95 -10.41 6.68 27.21
C HIS A 95 -9.18 7.59 27.50
N GLY A 96 -9.25 8.87 27.13
CA GLY A 96 -8.19 9.86 27.35
C GLY A 96 -7.04 9.73 26.35
N VAL A 97 -6.20 8.70 26.50
CA VAL A 97 -5.07 8.42 25.61
C VAL A 97 -5.28 7.07 24.94
N VAL A 98 -5.20 7.03 23.61
CA VAL A 98 -5.39 5.80 22.83
C VAL A 98 -4.24 5.62 21.85
N THR A 99 -3.79 4.39 21.66
CA THR A 99 -2.71 4.04 20.72
C THR A 99 -3.25 3.81 19.31
N LYS A 100 -2.38 3.88 18.28
CA LYS A 100 -2.68 3.45 16.89
C LYS A 100 -3.45 2.12 16.87
N THR A 101 -2.92 1.09 17.54
CA THR A 101 -3.53 -0.24 17.58
C THR A 101 -4.90 -0.24 18.27
N GLY A 102 -5.11 0.58 19.30
CA GLY A 102 -6.40 0.72 19.97
C GLY A 102 -7.46 1.33 19.04
N LEU A 103 -7.10 2.37 18.30
CA LEU A 103 -7.98 3.00 17.31
C LEU A 103 -8.24 2.10 16.12
N GLN A 104 -7.22 1.39 15.60
CA GLN A 104 -7.39 0.40 14.55
C GLN A 104 -8.36 -0.70 14.98
N ASN A 105 -8.14 -1.37 16.11
CA ASN A 105 -9.00 -2.47 16.56
C ASN A 105 -10.45 -2.06 16.87
N THR A 106 -10.69 -0.79 17.23
CA THR A 106 -12.02 -0.33 17.66
C THR A 106 -12.78 0.37 16.54
N VAL A 107 -12.13 1.28 15.83
CA VAL A 107 -12.80 2.17 14.87
C VAL A 107 -12.79 1.59 13.46
N PHE A 108 -11.73 0.90 13.04
CA PHE A 108 -11.64 0.36 11.68
C PHE A 108 -12.74 -0.65 11.34
N PRO A 109 -13.08 -1.65 12.20
CA PRO A 109 -14.12 -2.62 11.87
C PRO A 109 -15.50 -1.98 11.61
N GLU A 110 -15.78 -0.85 12.25
CA GLU A 110 -17.04 -0.13 12.11
C GLU A 110 -16.98 0.91 10.97
N HIS A 111 -15.80 1.45 10.69
CA HIS A 111 -15.61 2.55 9.75
C HIS A 111 -14.35 2.37 8.87
N PRO A 112 -14.33 1.39 7.95
CA PRO A 112 -13.15 1.15 7.09
C PRO A 112 -13.01 2.18 5.96
N VAL A 113 -14.06 2.96 5.63
CA VAL A 113 -14.06 4.01 4.58
C VAL A 113 -13.57 3.52 3.19
N GLY A 114 -13.69 2.21 2.91
CA GLY A 114 -13.26 1.61 1.64
C GLY A 114 -11.80 1.16 1.62
N TYR A 115 -11.12 1.17 2.76
CA TYR A 115 -9.80 0.55 2.91
C TYR A 115 -9.95 -0.93 3.28
N GLU A 116 -9.10 -1.78 2.69
CA GLU A 116 -9.11 -3.22 2.93
C GLU A 116 -8.31 -3.61 4.17
N THR A 117 -7.31 -2.80 4.55
CA THR A 117 -6.44 -3.07 5.68
C THR A 117 -6.44 -1.93 6.70
N GLU A 118 -6.28 -2.30 7.97
CA GLU A 118 -6.14 -1.36 9.09
C GLU A 118 -4.93 -0.45 8.95
N SER A 119 -3.84 -0.94 8.34
CA SER A 119 -2.61 -0.14 8.19
C SER A 119 -2.81 0.94 7.14
N ASP A 120 -3.32 0.59 5.96
CA ASP A 120 -3.53 1.55 4.87
C ASP A 120 -4.56 2.61 5.29
N TRP A 121 -5.64 2.19 5.96
CA TRP A 121 -6.61 3.11 6.55
C TRP A 121 -5.98 4.09 7.54
N TRP A 122 -5.08 3.60 8.39
CA TRP A 122 -4.42 4.47 9.36
C TRP A 122 -3.44 5.42 8.69
N ASP A 123 -2.52 4.89 7.89
CA ASP A 123 -1.38 5.62 7.36
C ASP A 123 -1.81 6.62 6.26
N ASP A 124 -2.78 6.28 5.42
CA ASP A 124 -3.20 7.12 4.28
C ASP A 124 -4.36 8.07 4.63
N PHE A 125 -5.15 7.76 5.66
CA PHE A 125 -6.39 8.49 5.94
C PHE A 125 -6.45 9.09 7.35
N VAL A 126 -6.32 8.27 8.39
CA VAL A 126 -6.51 8.76 9.77
C VAL A 126 -5.33 9.61 10.22
N LEU A 127 -4.10 9.13 10.02
CA LEU A 127 -2.89 9.77 10.52
C LEU A 127 -2.69 11.20 9.98
N PRO A 128 -2.77 11.46 8.66
CA PRO A 128 -2.58 12.81 8.13
C PRO A 128 -3.62 13.80 8.68
N GLU A 129 -4.87 13.36 8.83
CA GLU A 129 -5.95 14.19 9.36
C GLU A 129 -5.83 14.45 10.87
N LEU A 130 -5.31 13.49 11.63
CA LEU A 130 -4.97 13.71 13.05
C LEU A 130 -3.82 14.72 13.19
N GLU A 131 -2.85 14.70 12.28
CA GLU A 131 -1.71 15.63 12.28
C GLU A 131 -2.08 17.03 11.80
N GLU A 132 -3.02 17.15 10.85
CA GLU A 132 -3.47 18.45 10.32
C GLU A 132 -4.38 19.19 11.32
N ARG A 133 -5.13 18.47 12.15
CA ARG A 133 -6.12 19.07 13.04
C ARG A 133 -5.53 19.42 14.40
N GLU A 134 -5.55 20.71 14.74
CA GLU A 134 -5.10 21.25 16.04
C GLU A 134 -5.77 20.64 17.28
N LYS A 135 -6.93 19.98 17.11
CA LYS A 135 -7.69 19.37 18.20
C LYS A 135 -7.10 18.05 18.71
N PHE A 136 -6.12 17.47 18.02
CA PHE A 136 -5.48 16.22 18.42
C PHE A 136 -4.00 16.47 18.74
N GLU A 137 -3.51 15.82 19.78
CA GLU A 137 -2.13 15.96 20.23
C GLU A 137 -1.50 14.57 20.35
N ARG A 138 -0.28 14.42 19.82
CA ARG A 138 0.54 13.23 20.07
C ARG A 138 1.01 13.24 21.53
N VAL A 139 0.98 12.07 22.15
CA VAL A 139 1.44 11.89 23.53
C VAL A 139 2.87 11.36 23.53
N ASP A 140 3.81 12.21 23.92
CA ASP A 140 5.21 11.81 24.06
C ASP A 140 5.37 10.68 25.10
N GLY A 141 6.20 9.70 24.78
CA GLY A 141 6.46 8.54 25.64
C GLY A 141 5.48 7.38 25.50
N ILE A 142 4.42 7.52 24.69
CA ILE A 142 3.54 6.43 24.30
C ILE A 142 3.68 6.23 22.79
N GLU A 143 4.11 5.04 22.37
CA GLU A 143 4.28 4.72 20.95
C GLU A 143 2.95 4.88 20.21
N ASN A 144 2.91 5.85 19.29
CA ASN A 144 1.72 6.22 18.53
C ASN A 144 0.50 6.54 19.43
N GLY A 145 0.73 7.14 20.59
CA GLY A 145 -0.31 7.60 21.50
C GLY A 145 -0.91 8.92 21.04
N TRP A 146 -2.24 8.99 21.03
CA TRP A 146 -3.02 10.17 20.68
C TRP A 146 -3.99 10.52 21.80
N LYS A 147 -4.19 11.81 22.03
CA LYS A 147 -5.20 12.36 22.94
C LYS A 147 -5.91 13.54 22.27
N LEU A 148 -7.06 13.90 22.80
CA LEU A 148 -7.65 15.20 22.48
C LEU A 148 -6.81 16.30 23.11
N ALA A 149 -6.47 17.32 22.32
CA ALA A 149 -5.88 18.54 22.85
C ALA A 149 -6.82 19.09 23.92
N SER A 150 -6.29 19.33 25.11
CA SER A 150 -7.05 20.01 26.16
C SER A 150 -7.22 21.45 25.71
N ASN A 151 -8.29 21.75 24.97
CA ASN A 151 -8.68 23.13 24.69
C ASN A 151 -8.74 23.86 26.03
N GLY A 152 -7.79 24.78 26.24
CA GLY A 152 -7.83 25.74 27.34
C GLY A 152 -8.95 26.75 27.16
#